data_AF-A0A259P0C1-F1
#
_entry.id   AF-A0A259P0C1-F1
#
_cell.length_a   1.000
_cell.length_b   1.000
_cell.length_c   1.000
_cell.angle_alpha   90.00
_cell.angle_beta   90.00
_cell.angle_gamma   90.00
#
_symmetry.space_group_name_H-M   'P 1'
#
loop_
_entity.id
_entity.type
_entity.pdbx_description
1 polymer ?
#
loop_
_entity_poly.entity_id
_entity_poly.type
_entity_poly.pdbx_seq_one_letter_code
_entity_poly.pdbx_strand_id
1 'polypeptide(L)'
;MVMLSPNPGTVLLDALAAQHPNLKLHYRYSEPGKGGRSGNASTGLVTAELIESLLPGRDADYYFCGPQPFMVAIYHDLLKWGTPASQVRFEFFGPRQELERPT
;
A
#
# COMPACT_ATOMS: atom_id res chain seq x y z
N MET A 1 4.40 -5.12 -1.67
CA MET A 1 4.58 -6.46 -1.08
C MET A 1 3.55 -7.38 -1.71
N VAL A 2 3.97 -8.42 -2.43
CA VAL A 2 3.02 -9.38 -3.03
C VAL A 2 2.51 -10.26 -1.90
N MET A 3 1.30 -10.00 -1.43
CA MET A 3 0.62 -10.82 -0.43
C MET A 3 -0.32 -11.77 -1.18
N LEU A 4 0.00 -13.06 -1.23
CA LEU A 4 -0.88 -14.09 -1.81
C LEU A 4 -2.11 -14.25 -0.92
N SER A 5 -3.30 -14.33 -1.51
CA SER A 5 -4.58 -14.40 -0.81
C SER A 5 -5.16 -15.81 -0.81
N PRO A 6 -5.83 -16.25 0.29
CA PRO A 6 -5.88 -15.60 1.60
C PRO A 6 -4.63 -15.95 2.42
N ASN A 7 -4.08 -14.97 3.14
CA ASN A 7 -3.04 -15.20 4.14
C ASN A 7 -3.53 -14.74 5.52
N PRO A 8 -2.90 -15.20 6.62
CA PRO A 8 -3.36 -14.88 7.98
C PRO A 8 -3.48 -13.36 8.25
N GLY A 9 -2.69 -12.53 7.56
CA GLY A 9 -2.72 -11.08 7.70
C GLY A 9 -4.00 -10.45 7.17
N THR A 10 -4.55 -10.92 6.04
CA THR A 10 -5.79 -10.33 5.49
C THR A 10 -6.98 -10.62 6.38
N VAL A 11 -7.06 -11.83 6.95
CA VAL A 11 -8.15 -12.24 7.85
C VAL A 11 -8.22 -11.36 9.10
N LEU A 12 -7.07 -11.05 9.72
CA LEU A 12 -7.02 -10.16 10.89
C LEU A 12 -7.46 -8.74 10.54
N LEU A 13 -6.99 -8.21 9.41
CA LEU A 13 -7.35 -6.87 8.95
C LEU A 13 -8.86 -6.77 8.67
N ASP A 14 -9.43 -7.74 7.96
CA ASP A 14 -10.87 -7.79 7.68
C ASP A 14 -11.71 -7.79 8.97
N ALA A 15 -11.29 -8.56 9.98
CA ALA A 15 -11.95 -8.59 11.28
C ALA A 15 -11.88 -7.26 12.03
N LEU A 16 -10.78 -6.51 11.91
CA LEU A 16 -10.65 -5.17 12.48
C LEU A 16 -11.52 -4.15 11.74
N ALA A 17 -11.56 -4.20 10.41
CA ALA A 17 -12.41 -3.30 9.61
C ALA A 17 -13.90 -3.50 9.91
N ALA A 18 -14.34 -4.73 10.15
CA ALA A 18 -15.72 -5.02 10.55
C ALA A 18 -16.10 -4.39 11.90
N GLN A 19 -15.13 -4.15 12.80
CA GLN A 19 -15.35 -3.57 14.13
C GLN A 19 -15.18 -2.05 14.17
N HIS A 20 -14.56 -1.46 13.15
CA HIS A 20 -14.21 -0.04 13.14
C HIS A 20 -14.70 0.64 11.85
N PRO A 21 -15.84 1.35 11.89
CA PRO A 21 -16.42 2.01 10.69
C PRO A 21 -15.49 3.02 10.00
N ASN A 22 -14.51 3.55 10.73
CA ASN A 22 -13.52 4.51 10.21
C ASN A 22 -12.32 3.81 9.56
N LEU A 23 -12.17 2.49 9.68
CA LEU A 23 -11.12 1.72 9.05
C LEU A 23 -11.61 1.17 7.71
N LYS A 24 -11.10 1.76 6.62
CA LYS A 24 -11.35 1.28 5.26
C LYS A 24 -10.12 0.52 4.77
N LEU A 25 -10.34 -0.68 4.26
CA LEU A 25 -9.27 -1.52 3.72
C LEU A 25 -9.44 -1.65 2.22
N HIS A 26 -8.33 -1.53 1.49
CA HIS A 26 -8.26 -1.82 0.07
C HIS A 26 -7.02 -2.64 -0.25
N TYR A 27 -7.20 -3.74 -0.98
CA TYR A 27 -6.12 -4.64 -1.37
C TYR A 27 -5.74 -4.41 -2.84
N ARG A 28 -4.46 -4.14 -3.08
CA ARG A 28 -3.92 -3.96 -4.44
C ARG A 28 -2.93 -5.08 -4.75
N TYR A 29 -3.29 -5.92 -5.71
CA TYR A 29 -2.47 -7.05 -6.15
C TYR A 29 -1.71 -6.66 -7.41
N SER A 30 -0.38 -6.77 -7.42
CA SER A 30 0.43 -6.43 -8.61
C SER A 30 0.05 -7.24 -9.84
N GLU A 31 -0.41 -8.48 -9.63
CA GLU A 31 -0.82 -9.39 -10.70
C GLU A 31 -2.30 -9.77 -10.59
N PRO A 32 -3.01 -9.89 -11.71
CA PRO A 32 -4.35 -10.45 -11.74
C PRO A 32 -4.28 -11.95 -11.42
N GLY A 33 -4.92 -12.36 -10.32
CA GLY A 33 -5.09 -13.78 -10.00
C GLY A 33 -6.09 -14.47 -10.94
N LYS A 34 -6.13 -15.81 -10.94
CA LYS A 34 -6.96 -16.63 -11.84
C LYS A 34 -8.49 -16.43 -11.74
N GLY A 35 -9.00 -15.62 -10.81
CA GLY A 35 -10.44 -15.45 -10.55
C GLY A 35 -10.97 -14.03 -10.69
N GLY A 36 -10.17 -13.08 -11.20
CA GLY A 36 -10.51 -11.66 -11.10
C GLY A 36 -10.54 -11.18 -9.64
N ARG A 37 -10.72 -9.87 -9.43
CA ARG A 37 -10.84 -9.26 -8.11
C ARG A 37 -12.13 -8.44 -8.06
N SER A 38 -12.85 -8.49 -6.94
CA SER A 38 -14.10 -7.78 -6.70
C SER A 38 -14.14 -7.26 -5.26
N GLY A 39 -15.09 -6.37 -4.97
CA GLY A 39 -15.18 -5.72 -3.64
C GLY A 39 -14.05 -4.70 -3.42
N ASN A 40 -13.42 -4.75 -2.25
CA ASN A 40 -12.34 -3.85 -1.85
C ASN A 40 -10.95 -4.28 -2.37
N ALA A 41 -10.92 -4.89 -3.55
CA ALA A 41 -9.69 -5.40 -4.15
C ALA A 41 -9.56 -5.01 -5.62
N SER A 42 -8.34 -4.73 -6.06
CA SER A 42 -8.02 -4.36 -7.44
C SER A 42 -6.62 -4.82 -7.84
N THR A 43 -6.26 -4.66 -9.12
CA THR A 43 -4.99 -5.12 -9.69
C THR A 43 -4.12 -3.98 -10.19
N GLY A 44 -2.80 -4.17 -10.16
CA GLY A 44 -1.78 -3.22 -10.59
C GLY A 44 -0.87 -2.78 -9.43
N LEU A 45 -0.02 -1.79 -9.67
CA LEU A 45 0.79 -1.19 -8.61
C LEU A 45 -0.05 -0.22 -7.77
N VAL A 46 0.44 0.08 -6.57
CA VAL A 46 -0.07 1.17 -5.75
C VAL A 46 0.49 2.46 -6.34
N THR A 47 -0.40 3.33 -6.79
CA THR A 47 -0.07 4.64 -7.35
C THR A 47 -0.78 5.73 -6.57
N ALA A 48 -0.37 6.96 -6.78
CA ALA A 48 -1.09 8.13 -6.32
C ALA A 48 -2.57 8.04 -6.73
N GLU A 49 -2.87 7.88 -8.02
CA GLU A 49 -4.26 7.88 -8.54
C GLU A 49 -5.16 6.87 -7.84
N LEU A 50 -4.61 5.70 -7.48
CA LEU A 50 -5.32 4.73 -6.65
C LEU A 50 -5.66 5.32 -5.27
N ILE A 51 -4.68 5.90 -4.57
CA ILE A 51 -4.90 6.50 -3.26
C ILE A 51 -5.95 7.62 -3.33
N GLU A 52 -5.89 8.48 -4.35
CA GLU A 52 -6.88 9.54 -4.53
C GLU A 52 -8.29 8.98 -4.71
N SER A 53 -8.45 7.91 -5.48
CA SER A 53 -9.76 7.27 -5.66
C SER A 53 -10.36 6.69 -4.38
N LEU A 54 -9.54 6.45 -3.35
CA LEU A 54 -9.94 5.85 -2.08
C LEU A 54 -10.20 6.89 -0.98
N LEU A 55 -9.72 8.12 -1.15
CA LEU A 55 -9.81 9.17 -0.14
C LEU A 55 -10.94 10.15 -0.43
N PRO A 56 -11.61 10.69 0.60
CA PRO A 56 -12.58 11.77 0.43
C PRO A 56 -11.91 13.12 0.06
N GLY A 57 -10.58 13.21 0.17
CA GLY A 57 -9.77 14.39 -0.13
C GLY A 57 -8.28 14.09 0.05
N ARG A 58 -7.40 15.01 -0.39
CA ARG A 58 -5.94 14.80 -0.36
C ARG A 58 -5.24 15.29 0.91
N ASP A 59 -5.95 16.01 1.78
CA ASP A 59 -5.41 16.48 3.06
C ASP A 59 -5.42 15.34 4.08
N ALA A 60 -4.29 14.66 4.21
CA ALA A 60 -4.08 13.52 5.08
C ALA A 60 -2.60 13.35 5.40
N ASP A 61 -2.30 12.68 6.51
CA ASP A 61 -0.97 12.15 6.78
C ASP A 61 -0.80 10.78 6.10
N TYR A 62 0.24 10.67 5.27
CA TYR A 62 0.56 9.47 4.51
C TYR A 62 1.70 8.72 5.17
N TYR A 63 1.43 7.46 5.56
CA TYR A 63 2.41 6.57 6.16
C TYR A 63 2.63 5.37 5.24
N PHE A 64 3.89 5.10 4.86
CA PHE A 64 4.20 3.94 4.04
C PHE A 64 5.57 3.33 4.31
N CYS A 65 5.69 2.04 4.06
CA CYS A 65 6.93 1.29 4.13
C CYS A 65 6.92 0.20 3.04
N GLY A 66 8.10 -0.22 2.58
CA GLY A 66 8.18 -1.30 1.60
C GLY A 66 9.48 -1.32 0.80
N PRO A 67 9.49 -1.98 -0.37
CA PRO A 67 10.64 -1.97 -1.27
C PRO A 67 10.98 -0.54 -1.71
N GLN A 68 12.28 -0.23 -1.81
CA GLN A 68 12.75 1.10 -2.19
C GLN A 68 12.10 1.63 -3.49
N PRO A 69 11.94 0.85 -4.58
CA PRO A 69 11.29 1.37 -5.79
C PRO A 69 9.84 1.83 -5.55
N PHE A 70 9.08 1.13 -4.71
CA PHE A 70 7.72 1.53 -4.34
C PHE A 70 7.71 2.81 -3.52
N MET A 71 8.59 2.90 -2.51
CA MET A 71 8.64 4.07 -1.63
C MET A 71 9.06 5.33 -2.37
N VAL A 72 10.05 5.23 -3.28
CA VAL A 72 10.47 6.36 -4.12
C VAL A 72 9.33 6.83 -5.03
N ALA A 73 8.64 5.89 -5.70
CA ALA A 73 7.53 6.23 -6.59
C ALA A 73 6.41 6.97 -5.85
N ILE A 74 5.91 6.42 -4.74
CA ILE A 74 4.79 7.02 -4.03
C ILE A 74 5.16 8.35 -3.36
N TYR A 75 6.39 8.47 -2.84
CA TYR A 75 6.89 9.73 -2.28
C TYR A 75 6.84 10.86 -3.32
N HIS A 76 7.37 10.62 -4.53
CA HIS A 76 7.37 11.64 -5.57
C HIS A 76 5.97 11.99 -6.04
N ASP A 77 5.06 11.01 -6.15
CA ASP A 77 3.71 11.32 -6.62
C ASP A 77 2.91 12.12 -5.60
N LEU A 78 3.03 11.82 -4.30
CA LEU A 78 2.42 12.62 -3.24
C LEU A 78 2.92 14.08 -3.25
N LEU A 79 4.22 14.30 -3.49
CA LEU A 79 4.75 15.66 -3.62
C LEU A 79 4.25 16.39 -4.87
N LYS A 80 4.12 15.71 -6.02
CA LYS A 80 3.56 16.29 -7.25
C LYS A 80 2.12 16.76 -7.07
N TRP A 81 1.37 16.08 -6.21
CA TRP A 81 0.02 16.49 -5.84
C TRP A 81 -0.07 17.72 -4.94
N GLY A 82 1.08 18.24 -4.49
CA GLY A 82 1.15 19.37 -3.57
C GLY A 82 1.03 18.95 -2.10
N THR A 83 1.17 17.67 -1.77
CA THR A 83 1.18 17.21 -0.37
C THR A 83 2.40 17.82 0.34
N PRO A 84 2.20 18.57 1.43
CA PRO A 84 3.28 19.05 2.29
C PRO A 84 4.20 17.90 2.73
N ALA A 85 5.51 18.09 2.62
CA ALA A 85 6.48 17.07 3.04
C ALA A 85 6.33 16.68 4.53
N SER A 86 5.78 17.57 5.37
CA SER A 86 5.47 17.30 6.78
C SER A 86 4.37 16.24 6.99
N GLN A 87 3.52 16.02 6.00
CA GLN A 87 2.45 15.00 6.01
C GLN A 87 2.89 13.67 5.40
N VAL A 88 4.16 13.54 4.98
CA VAL A 88 4.67 12.33 4.33
C VAL A 88 5.66 11.64 5.26
N ARG A 89 5.34 10.42 5.71
CA ARG A 89 6.10 9.64 6.68
C ARG A 89 6.42 8.27 6.08
N PHE A 90 7.68 7.85 6.16
CA PHE A 90 8.09 6.55 5.65
C PHE A 90 9.18 5.91 6.50
N GLU A 91 9.25 4.59 6.45
CA GLU A 91 10.25 3.79 7.15
C GLU A 91 10.91 2.79 6.20
N PHE A 92 12.25 2.76 6.21
CA PHE A 92 13.06 1.76 5.52
C PHE A 92 13.34 0.59 6.46
N PHE A 93 13.02 -0.63 6.04
CA PHE A 93 13.43 -1.84 6.76
C PHE A 93 14.77 -2.37 6.22
N GLY A 94 15.83 -2.39 7.05
CA GLY A 94 17.14 -3.03 6.76
C GLY A 94 17.89 -3.43 8.05
N PRO A 95 18.79 -4.46 8.04
CA PRO A 95 19.38 -5.16 6.89
C PRO A 95 18.90 -6.62 6.77
N ARG A 96 18.06 -6.92 5.77
CA ARG A 96 17.81 -8.29 5.27
C ARG A 96 17.99 -8.43 3.75
N GLN A 97 18.43 -7.36 3.08
CA GLN A 97 18.76 -7.39 1.65
C GLN A 97 20.09 -8.11 1.36
N GLU A 98 20.88 -8.47 2.39
CA GLU A 98 22.14 -9.23 2.28
C GLU A 98 21.95 -10.76 2.37
N LEU A 99 20.73 -11.31 2.21
CA LEU A 99 20.56 -12.77 2.33
C LEU A 99 20.98 -13.54 1.09
N GLU A 100 21.11 -12.93 -0.09
CA GLU A 100 21.71 -13.59 -1.26
C GLU A 100 22.45 -12.59 -2.16
N ARG A 101 23.73 -12.36 -1.85
CA ARG A 101 24.73 -12.00 -2.87
C ARG A 101 25.56 -13.25 -3.13
N PRO A 102 25.31 -14.03 -4.20
CA PRO A 102 26.28 -14.99 -4.65
C PRO A 102 27.46 -14.19 -5.23
N THR A 103 28.66 -14.43 -4.70
CA THR A 103 29.94 -14.06 -5.34
C THR A 103 30.12 -14.78 -6.67
#